data_AF-A0AAJ5TD10-F1
#
_entry.id   AF-A0AAJ5TD10-F1
#
_cell.length_a   1.000
_cell.length_b   1.000
_cell.length_c   1.000
_cell.angle_alpha   90.00
_cell.angle_beta   90.00
_cell.angle_gamma   90.00
#
_symmetry.space_group_name_H-M   'P 1'
#
loop_
_entity.id
_entity.type
_entity.pdbx_description
1 polymer ?
#
loop_
_entity_poly.entity_id
_entity_poly.type
_entity_poly.pdbx_seq_one_letter_code
_entity_poly.pdbx_strand_id
1 'polypeptide(L)'
;MMVKTKSFNFKKKEFLKKILFSSSFLFSSVFFVAAGCATQTVDKNPGNGDRKTPGTTTNLAKSWDTKVNLGLGQSWFDAKSKDPNRVTKFTENLKAEFDKLKNANPETKDLPDVNFDFVGIDDSKTKISQLKSSDNSDNAIDFAIVDATTTIEDDREKELYNGLQTLTWAFKNTADKPTFYQDGTESDPLRKSAKELSDLFNKNPYNEWSSKNNDPQKWDGIAYRFLYDESNPRRIISYYRGMIMISGDDKTRQEIKKAWNEKDWEKFRNFGIIHGKLTSAGKFKMQNFIIKKHFGDKFKAKSLNEDRTNHTEKYLQGDGFTIGQDPKYKIAFDDEASFAWTENKKDGKQYHSTENNGKVEILMVTNPASYDVGSFRPTFNKTQADMISEAFVNLAKNGKDAYGPNVGYNGYRKIDQTDPEFRKIYAESN
;
A
#
# COMPACT_ATOMS: atom_id res chain seq x y z
N MET A 1 26.67 -25.21 -27.89
CA MET A 1 27.49 -25.16 -26.65
C MET A 1 26.58 -25.39 -25.46
N MET A 2 26.67 -26.57 -24.84
CA MET A 2 25.93 -26.95 -23.65
C MET A 2 26.58 -26.32 -22.41
N VAL A 3 25.80 -25.59 -21.61
CA VAL A 3 26.22 -25.15 -20.27
C VAL A 3 25.47 -25.98 -19.23
N LYS A 4 26.22 -26.82 -18.52
CA LYS A 4 25.76 -27.64 -17.40
C LYS A 4 25.50 -26.76 -16.17
N THR A 5 24.29 -26.77 -15.64
CA THR A 5 23.97 -26.24 -14.31
C THR A 5 24.34 -27.26 -13.24
N LYS A 6 25.20 -26.87 -12.29
CA LYS A 6 25.55 -27.67 -11.10
C LYS A 6 24.43 -27.55 -10.07
N SER A 7 23.93 -28.68 -9.59
CA SER A 7 23.01 -28.77 -8.46
C SER A 7 23.74 -28.52 -7.14
N PHE A 8 23.21 -27.63 -6.32
CA PHE A 8 23.69 -27.39 -4.95
C PHE A 8 22.86 -28.23 -3.97
N ASN A 9 23.55 -29.11 -3.26
CA ASN A 9 23.01 -30.00 -2.24
C ASN A 9 22.94 -29.29 -0.88
N PHE A 10 21.74 -29.07 -0.34
CA PHE A 10 21.55 -28.59 1.03
C PHE A 10 21.56 -29.78 2.00
N LYS A 11 22.58 -29.87 2.86
CA LYS A 11 22.58 -30.78 4.02
C LYS A 11 21.71 -30.19 5.13
N LYS A 12 20.63 -30.90 5.48
CA LYS A 12 19.84 -30.71 6.70
C LYS A 12 20.75 -30.90 7.93
N LYS A 13 20.73 -29.94 8.85
CA LYS A 13 21.12 -30.14 10.25
C LYS A 13 19.86 -30.05 11.10
N GLU A 14 19.47 -31.17 11.68
CA GLU A 14 18.51 -31.23 12.78
C GLU A 14 19.15 -30.63 14.03
N PHE A 15 18.39 -29.79 14.75
CA PHE A 15 18.72 -29.42 16.12
C PHE A 15 17.51 -29.71 17.01
N LEU A 16 17.54 -30.90 17.61
CA LEU A 16 16.79 -31.23 18.81
C LEU A 16 17.54 -30.69 20.02
N LYS A 17 16.88 -29.91 20.88
CA LYS A 17 16.84 -30.19 22.34
C LYS A 17 16.02 -29.15 23.15
N LYS A 18 15.02 -29.73 23.82
CA LYS A 18 14.68 -29.61 25.25
C LYS A 18 14.14 -28.29 25.81
N ILE A 19 12.82 -28.34 25.97
CA ILE A 19 12.01 -27.80 27.06
C ILE A 19 12.68 -28.02 28.42
N LEU A 20 12.74 -26.96 29.23
CA LEU A 20 12.81 -27.03 30.69
C LEU A 20 11.84 -26.00 31.27
N PHE A 21 10.76 -26.52 31.85
CA PHE A 21 9.90 -25.81 32.80
C PHE A 21 10.71 -25.57 34.09
N SER A 22 10.68 -24.35 34.61
CA SER A 22 10.89 -24.13 36.04
C SER A 22 9.86 -23.14 36.54
N SER A 23 8.96 -23.67 37.35
CA SER A 23 7.99 -22.99 38.17
C SER A 23 8.69 -22.43 39.41
N SER A 24 8.41 -21.19 39.77
CA SER A 24 8.62 -20.69 41.13
C SER A 24 7.56 -19.64 41.44
N PHE A 25 6.54 -20.11 42.16
CA PHE A 25 5.64 -19.30 42.96
C PHE A 25 6.45 -18.59 44.04
N LEU A 26 6.25 -17.28 44.23
CA LEU A 26 6.35 -16.65 45.53
C LEU A 26 5.29 -15.55 45.65
N PHE A 27 4.43 -15.75 46.65
CA PHE A 27 3.49 -14.80 47.20
C PHE A 27 4.24 -13.61 47.83
N SER A 28 3.75 -12.39 47.63
CA SER A 28 3.69 -11.41 48.73
C SER A 28 2.61 -10.37 48.47
N SER A 29 1.73 -10.28 49.44
CA SER A 29 0.54 -9.47 49.55
C SER A 29 0.83 -7.99 49.85
N VAL A 30 -0.06 -7.14 49.33
CA VAL A 30 -0.67 -5.96 49.98
C VAL A 30 0.26 -4.85 50.48
N PHE A 31 0.15 -3.66 49.86
CA PHE A 31 -0.16 -2.43 50.59
C PHE A 31 -0.88 -1.44 49.66
N PHE A 32 -2.15 -1.19 49.94
CA PHE A 32 -2.89 0.00 49.53
C PHE A 32 -2.38 1.18 50.36
N VAL A 33 -2.03 2.30 49.71
CA VAL A 33 -2.13 3.63 50.32
C VAL A 33 -2.72 4.57 49.28
N ALA A 34 -3.95 5.00 49.56
CA ALA A 34 -4.58 6.16 48.96
C ALA A 34 -4.33 7.37 49.88
N ALA A 35 -3.89 8.47 49.28
CA ALA A 35 -4.02 9.85 49.76
C ALA A 35 -3.68 10.71 48.53
N GLY A 36 -4.39 11.75 48.14
CA GLY A 36 -5.34 12.60 48.84
C GLY A 36 -5.16 13.97 48.18
N CYS A 37 -6.27 14.58 47.75
CA CYS A 37 -6.29 15.85 47.05
C CYS A 37 -5.58 16.97 47.84
N ALA A 38 -4.80 17.79 47.15
CA ALA A 38 -4.52 19.16 47.57
C ALA A 38 -4.65 20.08 46.35
N THR A 39 -5.83 20.66 46.23
CA THR A 39 -6.12 21.87 45.45
C THR A 39 -5.18 22.99 45.89
N GLN A 40 -4.36 23.49 44.97
CA GLN A 40 -3.74 24.80 45.11
C GLN A 40 -4.50 25.82 44.26
N THR A 41 -4.80 26.90 44.94
CA THR A 41 -5.59 28.06 44.58
C THR A 41 -5.06 28.79 43.35
N VAL A 42 -6.00 29.16 42.48
CA VAL A 42 -5.80 30.08 41.36
C VAL A 42 -5.79 31.50 41.90
N ASP A 43 -4.62 32.12 42.00
CA ASP A 43 -4.51 33.57 42.12
C ASP A 43 -4.43 34.19 40.72
N LYS A 44 -5.50 34.93 40.38
CA LYS A 44 -5.52 35.85 39.24
C LYS A 44 -4.84 37.15 39.68
N ASN A 45 -3.80 37.56 38.94
CA ASN A 45 -3.56 38.98 38.73
C ASN A 45 -3.01 39.23 37.31
N PRO A 46 -3.48 40.29 36.61
CA PRO A 46 -3.20 40.50 35.19
C PRO A 46 -1.96 41.37 34.98
N GLY A 47 -1.21 41.07 33.93
CA GLY A 47 -0.24 42.00 33.32
C GLY A 47 1.23 41.71 33.61
N ASN A 48 1.89 41.01 32.69
CA ASN A 48 3.10 41.55 32.04
C ASN A 48 3.49 40.68 30.83
N GLY A 49 3.96 41.35 29.79
CA GLY A 49 4.13 40.80 28.45
C GLY A 49 5.23 39.75 28.26
N ASP A 50 5.21 39.20 27.03
CA ASP A 50 6.29 38.56 26.29
C ASP A 50 7.41 37.93 27.13
N ARG A 51 7.25 36.64 27.43
CA ARG A 51 8.38 35.73 27.63
C ARG A 51 8.22 34.50 26.76
N LYS A 52 8.98 34.48 25.66
CA LYS A 52 9.34 33.25 24.96
C LYS A 52 9.98 32.30 25.98
N THR A 53 9.39 31.13 26.18
CA THR A 53 9.94 30.07 27.02
C THR A 53 11.26 29.58 26.40
N PRO A 54 12.43 29.75 27.06
CA PRO A 54 13.75 29.43 26.46
C PRO A 54 14.08 27.93 26.35
N GLY A 55 13.08 27.05 26.45
CA GLY A 55 13.26 25.60 26.55
C GLY A 55 12.93 24.79 25.29
N THR A 56 12.24 25.36 24.29
CA THR A 56 11.81 24.62 23.09
C THR A 56 12.85 24.64 21.96
N THR A 57 13.53 25.76 21.74
CA THR A 57 14.54 25.91 20.67
C THR A 57 15.83 25.12 20.91
N THR A 58 16.27 24.98 22.16
CA THR A 58 17.49 24.24 22.54
C THR A 58 17.35 22.72 22.41
N ASN A 59 16.14 22.19 22.45
CA ASN A 59 15.86 20.76 22.24
C ASN A 59 15.66 20.44 20.75
N LEU A 60 15.08 21.39 20.00
CA LEU A 60 14.89 21.26 18.56
C LEU A 60 16.22 21.17 17.80
N ALA A 61 17.17 22.07 18.09
CA ALA A 61 18.48 22.07 17.43
C ALA A 61 19.29 20.77 17.67
N LYS A 62 19.12 20.11 18.82
CA LYS A 62 19.84 18.86 19.16
C LYS A 62 19.32 17.64 18.43
N SER A 63 18.08 17.67 17.98
CA SER A 63 17.42 16.55 17.30
C SER A 63 17.20 16.82 15.81
N TRP A 64 17.73 17.94 15.29
CA TRP A 64 17.58 18.36 13.90
C TRP A 64 18.61 17.67 13.02
N ASP A 65 18.12 16.92 12.03
CA ASP A 65 18.99 16.17 11.13
C ASP A 65 19.34 17.01 9.90
N THR A 66 20.63 17.22 9.64
CA THR A 66 21.10 18.00 8.48
C THR A 66 21.15 17.18 7.19
N LYS A 67 20.96 15.86 7.30
CA LYS A 67 20.89 14.90 6.20
C LYS A 67 19.69 13.98 6.45
N VAL A 68 18.90 13.74 5.42
CA VAL A 68 17.72 12.86 5.47
C VAL A 68 17.77 11.90 4.29
N ASN A 69 17.92 10.61 4.57
CA ASN A 69 17.91 9.53 3.61
C ASN A 69 16.47 9.03 3.36
N LEU A 70 16.00 9.14 2.12
CA LEU A 70 14.63 8.82 1.69
C LEU A 70 14.57 7.41 1.07
N GLY A 71 14.07 6.43 1.81
CA GLY A 71 13.80 5.07 1.35
C GLY A 71 12.58 5.01 0.41
N LEU A 72 12.79 5.17 -0.89
CA LEU A 72 11.72 5.28 -1.89
C LEU A 72 11.81 4.15 -2.92
N GLY A 73 10.66 3.76 -3.48
CA GLY A 73 10.60 2.75 -4.54
C GLY A 73 11.29 3.26 -5.81
N GLN A 74 12.21 2.48 -6.38
CA GLN A 74 12.99 2.86 -7.55
C GLN A 74 12.50 2.17 -8.82
N SER A 75 12.02 0.93 -8.73
CA SER A 75 11.74 0.10 -9.91
C SER A 75 10.73 0.75 -10.87
N TRP A 76 9.61 1.26 -10.33
CA TRP A 76 8.62 1.97 -11.14
C TRP A 76 9.08 3.36 -11.54
N PHE A 77 9.82 4.05 -10.68
CA PHE A 77 10.31 5.39 -11.01
C PHE A 77 11.26 5.35 -12.21
N ASP A 78 12.15 4.36 -12.24
CA ASP A 78 13.08 4.09 -13.34
C ASP A 78 12.36 3.62 -14.60
N ALA A 79 11.33 2.77 -14.46
CA ALA A 79 10.59 2.24 -15.59
C ALA A 79 9.70 3.29 -16.27
N LYS A 80 9.19 4.29 -15.53
CA LYS A 80 8.16 5.22 -15.99
C LYS A 80 8.66 6.63 -16.25
N SER A 81 9.65 7.09 -15.49
CA SER A 81 10.25 8.40 -15.75
C SER A 81 11.33 8.27 -16.82
N LYS A 82 11.13 8.97 -17.94
CA LYS A 82 12.12 9.06 -19.02
C LYS A 82 13.23 10.08 -18.74
N ASP A 83 13.12 10.83 -17.64
CA ASP A 83 14.11 11.84 -17.25
C ASP A 83 15.35 11.14 -16.63
N PRO A 84 16.54 11.26 -17.24
CA PRO A 84 17.76 10.67 -16.66
C PRO A 84 18.13 11.34 -15.32
N ASN A 85 17.70 12.58 -15.09
CA ASN A 85 17.97 13.35 -13.87
C ASN A 85 16.80 13.30 -12.88
N ARG A 86 15.86 12.36 -13.04
CA ARG A 86 14.63 12.23 -12.25
C ARG A 86 14.85 12.30 -10.73
N VAL A 87 15.90 11.64 -10.24
CA VAL A 87 16.24 11.60 -8.81
C VAL A 87 16.71 12.97 -8.33
N THR A 88 17.72 13.54 -9.00
CA THR A 88 18.27 14.87 -8.66
C THR A 88 17.19 15.95 -8.70
N LYS A 89 16.37 15.96 -9.75
CA LYS A 89 15.26 16.90 -9.88
C LYS A 89 14.25 16.79 -8.74
N PHE A 90 13.92 15.56 -8.31
CA PHE A 90 13.04 15.33 -7.19
C PHE A 90 13.65 15.84 -5.87
N THR A 91 14.90 15.47 -5.57
CA THR A 91 15.57 15.87 -4.32
C THR A 91 15.82 17.37 -4.24
N GLU A 92 16.17 18.02 -5.34
CA GLU A 92 16.33 19.49 -5.42
C GLU A 92 15.01 20.21 -5.20
N ASN A 93 13.93 19.75 -5.83
CA ASN A 93 12.59 20.32 -5.63
C ASN A 93 12.13 20.17 -4.17
N LEU A 94 12.36 19.00 -3.56
CA LEU A 94 12.03 18.75 -2.15
C LEU A 94 12.84 19.64 -1.23
N LYS A 95 14.16 19.75 -1.46
CA LYS A 95 15.03 20.65 -0.71
C LYS A 95 14.54 22.09 -0.77
N ALA A 96 14.27 22.60 -1.97
CA ALA A 96 13.85 23.98 -2.16
C ALA A 96 12.52 24.29 -1.44
N GLU A 97 11.54 23.39 -1.50
CA GLU A 97 10.26 23.60 -0.80
C GLU A 97 10.42 23.44 0.72
N PHE A 98 11.25 22.51 1.20
CA PHE A 98 11.57 22.36 2.62
C PHE A 98 12.27 23.61 3.17
N ASP A 99 13.31 24.12 2.50
CA ASP A 99 14.06 25.30 2.94
C ASP A 99 13.14 26.54 3.00
N LYS A 100 12.21 26.66 2.07
CA LYS A 100 11.17 27.70 2.09
C LYS A 100 10.28 27.59 3.35
N LEU A 101 9.83 26.39 3.71
CA LEU A 101 9.03 26.17 4.92
C LEU A 101 9.83 26.45 6.20
N LYS A 102 11.07 25.93 6.27
CA LYS A 102 12.01 26.15 7.37
C LYS A 102 12.27 27.64 7.60
N ASN A 103 12.61 28.38 6.55
CA ASN A 103 13.01 29.80 6.66
C ASN A 103 11.82 30.73 6.93
N ALA A 104 10.59 30.31 6.59
CA ALA A 104 9.38 31.04 6.93
C ALA A 104 8.96 30.89 8.40
N ASN A 105 9.44 29.86 9.11
CA ASN A 105 9.06 29.60 10.49
C ASN A 105 10.12 30.17 11.48
N PRO A 106 9.74 31.08 12.41
CA PRO A 106 10.65 31.67 13.38
C PRO A 106 11.40 30.69 14.28
N GLU A 107 10.88 29.48 14.49
CA GLU A 107 11.49 28.45 15.34
C GLU A 107 12.57 27.62 14.61
N THR A 108 12.54 27.60 13.27
CA THR A 108 13.42 26.74 12.45
C THR A 108 14.31 27.50 11.49
N LYS A 109 14.03 28.78 11.21
CA LYS A 109 14.78 29.58 10.23
C LYS A 109 16.29 29.63 10.48
N ASP A 110 16.70 29.57 11.76
CA ASP A 110 18.10 29.66 12.19
C ASP A 110 18.74 28.27 12.37
N LEU A 111 18.01 27.19 12.10
CA LEU A 111 18.56 25.83 12.11
C LEU A 111 19.41 25.57 10.85
N PRO A 112 20.33 24.59 10.87
CA PRO A 112 21.09 24.22 9.69
C PRO A 112 20.19 23.75 8.55
N ASP A 113 20.64 23.97 7.32
CA ASP A 113 19.95 23.46 6.13
C ASP A 113 20.01 21.93 6.08
N VAL A 114 19.01 21.36 5.40
CA VAL A 114 18.84 19.91 5.28
C VAL A 114 19.12 19.47 3.85
N ASN A 115 19.87 18.39 3.71
CA ASN A 115 20.11 17.69 2.45
C ASN A 115 19.27 16.40 2.39
N PHE A 116 18.77 16.08 1.21
CA PHE A 116 17.93 14.92 0.96
C PHE A 116 18.60 13.97 -0.02
N ASP A 117 18.81 12.73 0.40
CA ASP A 117 19.38 11.67 -0.43
C ASP A 117 18.30 10.64 -0.79
N PHE A 118 18.28 10.19 -2.03
CA PHE A 118 17.38 9.14 -2.48
C PHE A 118 18.01 7.77 -2.29
N VAL A 119 17.35 6.89 -1.53
CA VAL A 119 17.77 5.51 -1.29
C VAL A 119 16.74 4.56 -1.89
N GLY A 120 17.10 3.91 -3.00
CA GLY A 120 16.22 3.02 -3.75
C GLY A 120 15.92 1.71 -3.03
N ILE A 121 14.69 1.53 -2.56
CA ILE A 121 14.21 0.33 -1.86
C ILE A 121 12.78 0.05 -2.31
N ASP A 122 12.51 -1.12 -2.89
CA ASP A 122 11.15 -1.45 -3.37
C ASP A 122 10.31 -2.22 -2.33
N ASP A 123 10.95 -3.03 -1.48
CA ASP A 123 10.24 -3.91 -0.55
C ASP A 123 9.81 -3.18 0.74
N SER A 124 8.51 -3.17 1.01
CA SER A 124 7.90 -2.49 2.15
C SER A 124 8.34 -3.03 3.51
N LYS A 125 8.52 -4.36 3.65
CA LYS A 125 8.98 -4.96 4.91
C LYS A 125 10.41 -4.52 5.24
N THR A 126 11.26 -4.48 4.21
CA THR A 126 12.64 -4.01 4.30
C THR A 126 12.70 -2.56 4.76
N LYS A 127 11.88 -1.67 4.17
CA LYS A 127 11.77 -0.26 4.59
C LYS A 127 11.39 -0.14 6.07
N ILE A 128 10.35 -0.85 6.52
CA ILE A 128 9.92 -0.82 7.93
C ILE A 128 11.03 -1.30 8.85
N SER A 129 11.66 -2.43 8.54
CA SER A 129 12.75 -2.97 9.34
C SER A 129 13.91 -1.97 9.46
N GLN A 130 14.31 -1.34 8.35
CA GLN A 130 15.42 -0.38 8.34
C GLN A 130 15.08 0.93 9.07
N LEU A 131 13.84 1.43 8.96
CA LEU A 131 13.41 2.60 9.74
C LEU A 131 13.42 2.33 11.24
N LYS A 132 12.93 1.15 11.67
CA LYS A 132 12.87 0.77 13.08
C LYS A 132 14.26 0.58 13.69
N SER A 133 15.21 0.06 12.91
CA SER A 133 16.59 -0.13 13.34
C SER A 133 17.50 1.07 13.02
N SER A 134 16.94 2.18 12.55
CA SER A 134 17.74 3.32 12.09
C SER A 134 18.47 3.96 13.27
N ASP A 135 19.79 4.08 13.13
CA ASP A 135 20.71 4.68 14.10
C ASP A 135 21.11 6.11 13.72
N ASN A 136 20.46 6.69 12.70
CA ASN A 136 20.79 7.99 12.12
C ASN A 136 22.23 8.09 11.59
N SER A 137 22.85 6.97 11.19
CA SER A 137 24.12 6.96 10.48
C SER A 137 23.94 7.39 9.02
N ASP A 138 25.04 7.75 8.34
CA ASP A 138 25.03 8.22 6.95
C ASP A 138 24.36 7.29 5.94
N ASN A 139 24.27 5.98 6.27
CA ASN A 139 23.70 4.94 5.42
C ASN A 139 22.30 4.48 5.88
N ALA A 140 21.83 4.92 7.04
CA ALA A 140 20.52 4.54 7.57
C ALA A 140 19.43 5.38 6.90
N ILE A 141 18.26 4.80 6.61
CA ILE A 141 17.12 5.58 6.12
C ILE A 141 16.40 6.26 7.29
N ASP A 142 15.82 7.42 7.00
CA ASP A 142 15.16 8.26 8.00
C ASP A 142 13.66 8.41 7.73
N PHE A 143 13.30 8.32 6.45
CA PHE A 143 11.93 8.36 5.94
C PHE A 143 11.73 7.30 4.87
N ALA A 144 10.55 6.71 4.79
CA ALA A 144 10.17 5.84 3.68
C ALA A 144 8.66 5.91 3.39
N ILE A 145 8.28 5.77 2.12
CA ILE A 145 6.89 5.52 1.72
C ILE A 145 6.67 4.00 1.62
N VAL A 146 5.71 3.49 2.39
CA VAL A 146 5.49 2.05 2.63
C VAL A 146 4.01 1.70 2.47
N ASP A 147 3.72 0.48 1.97
CA ASP A 147 2.37 -0.09 1.98
C ASP A 147 1.73 -0.01 3.38
N ALA A 148 0.55 0.62 3.46
CA ALA A 148 -0.12 0.91 4.72
C ALA A 148 -0.46 -0.37 5.51
N THR A 149 -0.82 -1.45 4.80
CA THR A 149 -1.13 -2.73 5.42
C THR A 149 0.11 -3.35 6.08
N THR A 150 1.26 -3.27 5.43
CA THR A 150 2.55 -3.71 5.97
C THR A 150 2.94 -2.88 7.18
N THR A 151 2.77 -1.56 7.14
CA THR A 151 2.99 -0.68 8.30
C THR A 151 2.15 -1.12 9.51
N ILE A 152 0.86 -1.44 9.32
CA ILE A 152 0.00 -1.89 10.42
C ILE A 152 0.47 -3.22 11.01
N GLU A 153 0.85 -4.17 10.17
CA GLU A 153 1.17 -5.53 10.59
C GLU A 153 2.58 -5.68 11.18
N ASP A 154 3.55 -4.91 10.69
CA ASP A 154 4.96 -5.03 11.05
C ASP A 154 5.41 -3.92 12.05
N ASP A 155 4.68 -2.81 12.14
CA ASP A 155 4.85 -1.78 13.18
C ASP A 155 3.64 -1.75 14.15
N ARG A 156 3.42 -2.89 14.82
CA ARG A 156 2.28 -3.10 15.74
C ARG A 156 2.32 -2.20 16.96
N GLU A 157 3.52 -1.98 17.49
CA GLU A 157 3.77 -1.12 18.66
C GLU A 157 3.73 0.37 18.30
N LYS A 158 3.54 0.71 17.01
CA LYS A 158 3.42 2.08 16.50
C LYS A 158 4.66 2.92 16.82
N GLU A 159 5.84 2.34 16.65
CA GLU A 159 7.12 2.99 16.93
C GLU A 159 7.44 4.06 15.88
N LEU A 160 6.98 3.87 14.64
CA LEU A 160 7.22 4.80 13.54
C LEU A 160 6.27 5.99 13.59
N TYR A 161 6.79 7.17 13.26
CA TYR A 161 5.97 8.35 13.07
C TYR A 161 5.40 8.38 11.64
N ASN A 162 4.08 8.28 11.50
CA ASN A 162 3.42 8.17 10.19
C ASN A 162 2.96 9.56 9.73
N GLY A 163 3.82 10.36 9.09
CA GLY A 163 3.53 11.78 8.81
C GLY A 163 2.73 12.06 7.53
N LEU A 164 2.77 11.16 6.54
CA LEU A 164 2.28 11.44 5.18
C LEU A 164 1.38 10.31 4.67
N GLN A 165 0.22 10.66 4.12
CA GLN A 165 -0.63 9.75 3.34
C GLN A 165 -0.47 10.08 1.86
N THR A 166 -0.11 9.08 1.05
CA THR A 166 -0.16 9.21 -0.41
C THR A 166 -1.61 9.11 -0.91
N LEU A 167 -1.91 9.79 -2.01
CA LEU A 167 -3.22 9.82 -2.67
C LEU A 167 -3.04 9.47 -4.15
N THR A 168 -4.07 8.91 -4.77
CA THR A 168 -4.07 8.56 -6.19
C THR A 168 -5.32 9.08 -6.89
N TRP A 169 -5.31 9.15 -8.23
CA TRP A 169 -6.51 9.45 -9.00
C TRP A 169 -7.51 8.30 -8.89
N ALA A 170 -8.78 8.64 -8.63
CA ALA A 170 -9.85 7.65 -8.57
C ALA A 170 -10.08 6.99 -9.94
N PHE A 171 -10.46 5.71 -9.95
CA PHE A 171 -11.04 5.09 -11.14
C PHE A 171 -12.50 5.51 -11.31
N LYS A 172 -13.02 5.37 -12.53
CA LYS A 172 -14.42 5.70 -12.85
C LYS A 172 -15.43 4.88 -12.04
N ASN A 173 -15.09 3.64 -11.68
CA ASN A 173 -15.91 2.73 -10.88
C ASN A 173 -15.74 2.93 -9.35
N THR A 174 -14.92 3.91 -8.94
CA THR A 174 -14.59 4.12 -7.52
C THR A 174 -15.50 5.18 -6.89
N ALA A 175 -16.17 4.80 -5.79
CA ALA A 175 -16.96 5.72 -4.95
C ALA A 175 -16.08 6.75 -4.22
N ASP A 176 -16.67 7.89 -3.84
CA ASP A 176 -15.93 8.94 -3.13
C ASP A 176 -15.48 8.50 -1.73
N LYS A 177 -16.26 7.65 -1.07
CA LYS A 177 -15.95 7.07 0.23
C LYS A 177 -15.61 5.59 0.08
N PRO A 178 -14.71 5.05 0.92
CA PRO A 178 -14.46 3.62 0.99
C PRO A 178 -15.78 2.86 1.21
N THR A 179 -16.14 2.00 0.26
CA THR A 179 -17.23 1.02 0.39
C THR A 179 -16.68 -0.35 0.76
N PHE A 180 -17.46 -1.13 1.50
CA PHE A 180 -17.07 -2.43 2.04
C PHE A 180 -18.04 -3.52 1.61
N TYR A 181 -17.58 -4.76 1.70
CA TYR A 181 -18.33 -5.98 1.44
C TYR A 181 -19.60 -6.04 2.28
N GLN A 182 -20.71 -6.43 1.64
CA GLN A 182 -22.00 -6.60 2.31
C GLN A 182 -22.45 -8.06 2.24
N ASP A 183 -22.58 -8.60 1.04
CA ASP A 183 -23.17 -9.94 0.83
C ASP A 183 -22.60 -10.69 -0.39
N GLY A 184 -21.85 -10.04 -1.28
CA GLY A 184 -21.26 -10.64 -2.48
C GLY A 184 -22.27 -10.99 -3.58
N THR A 185 -23.52 -10.56 -3.46
CA THR A 185 -24.57 -10.66 -4.49
C THR A 185 -24.35 -9.60 -5.58
N GLU A 186 -25.09 -9.67 -6.69
CA GLU A 186 -25.03 -8.62 -7.72
C GLU A 186 -25.43 -7.21 -7.20
N SER A 187 -26.14 -7.13 -6.07
CA SER A 187 -26.46 -5.86 -5.40
C SER A 187 -25.34 -5.31 -4.52
N ASP A 188 -24.34 -6.13 -4.16
CA ASP A 188 -23.20 -5.73 -3.35
C ASP A 188 -22.46 -4.56 -4.01
N PRO A 189 -22.09 -3.49 -3.27
CA PRO A 189 -21.40 -2.33 -3.85
C PRO A 189 -20.08 -2.70 -4.54
N LEU A 190 -19.37 -3.72 -4.05
CA LEU A 190 -18.12 -4.19 -4.64
C LEU A 190 -18.35 -5.04 -5.89
N ARG A 191 -19.49 -5.74 -6.00
CA ARG A 191 -19.90 -6.45 -7.23
C ARG A 191 -20.34 -5.47 -8.31
N LYS A 192 -21.08 -4.41 -7.94
CA LYS A 192 -21.45 -3.32 -8.85
C LYS A 192 -20.23 -2.61 -9.41
N SER A 193 -19.30 -2.21 -8.54
CA SER A 193 -18.05 -1.58 -8.95
C SER A 193 -17.21 -2.49 -9.87
N ALA A 194 -17.13 -3.78 -9.57
CA ALA A 194 -16.46 -4.76 -10.43
C ALA A 194 -17.12 -4.89 -11.82
N LYS A 195 -18.46 -4.88 -11.87
CA LYS A 195 -19.20 -4.90 -13.13
C LYS A 195 -18.92 -3.67 -13.98
N GLU A 196 -18.97 -2.47 -13.40
CA GLU A 196 -18.65 -1.22 -14.09
C GLU A 196 -17.22 -1.25 -14.66
N LEU A 197 -16.26 -1.68 -13.85
CA LEU A 197 -14.88 -1.85 -14.29
C LEU A 197 -14.75 -2.90 -15.40
N SER A 198 -15.48 -4.01 -15.31
CA SER A 198 -15.45 -5.07 -16.32
C SER A 198 -16.07 -4.65 -17.64
N ASP A 199 -17.14 -3.86 -17.61
CA ASP A 199 -17.78 -3.30 -18.80
C ASP A 199 -16.83 -2.28 -19.47
N LEU A 200 -16.14 -1.45 -18.69
CA LEU A 200 -15.11 -0.53 -19.21
C LEU A 200 -13.92 -1.27 -19.81
N PHE A 201 -13.39 -2.27 -19.10
CA PHE A 201 -12.26 -3.09 -19.54
C PHE A 201 -12.58 -3.85 -20.84
N ASN A 202 -13.78 -4.41 -20.94
CA ASN A 202 -14.17 -5.25 -22.06
C ASN A 202 -14.82 -4.51 -23.22
N LYS A 203 -14.92 -3.17 -23.17
CA LYS A 203 -15.43 -2.37 -24.29
C LYS A 203 -14.64 -2.62 -25.57
N ASN A 204 -13.32 -2.78 -25.44
CA ASN A 204 -12.43 -3.28 -26.48
C ASN A 204 -11.49 -4.31 -25.84
N PRO A 205 -11.15 -5.44 -26.50
CA PRO A 205 -10.18 -6.39 -25.96
C PRO A 205 -8.86 -5.72 -25.57
N TYR A 206 -8.30 -6.06 -24.41
CA TYR A 206 -7.05 -5.44 -23.91
C TYR A 206 -5.91 -5.48 -24.94
N ASN A 207 -5.77 -6.60 -25.67
CA ASN A 207 -4.74 -6.76 -26.70
C ASN A 207 -4.89 -5.77 -27.88
N GLU A 208 -6.06 -5.15 -28.04
CA GLU A 208 -6.34 -4.13 -29.05
C GLU A 208 -6.16 -2.70 -28.53
N TRP A 209 -5.91 -2.51 -27.23
CA TRP A 209 -5.70 -1.18 -26.67
C TRP A 209 -4.46 -0.53 -27.27
N SER A 210 -4.57 0.78 -27.52
CA SER A 210 -3.46 1.56 -28.08
C SER A 210 -2.65 2.25 -27.00
N SER A 211 -1.34 2.07 -27.03
CA SER A 211 -0.37 2.76 -26.16
C SER A 211 0.04 4.13 -26.72
N LYS A 212 -0.92 4.89 -27.27
CA LYS A 212 -0.74 6.27 -27.76
C LYS A 212 -1.64 7.23 -27.00
N ASN A 213 -1.12 8.44 -26.73
CA ASN A 213 -1.84 9.44 -25.94
C ASN A 213 -3.09 10.00 -26.65
N ASN A 214 -3.06 10.10 -27.98
CA ASN A 214 -4.15 10.68 -28.77
C ASN A 214 -5.24 9.65 -29.16
N ASP A 215 -5.07 8.39 -28.77
CA ASP A 215 -6.00 7.30 -29.07
C ASP A 215 -7.04 7.17 -27.93
N PRO A 216 -8.15 6.43 -28.13
CA PRO A 216 -9.25 6.38 -27.17
C PRO A 216 -8.85 5.96 -25.74
N GLN A 217 -7.82 5.12 -25.59
CA GLN A 217 -7.33 4.67 -24.28
C GLN A 217 -6.39 5.68 -23.59
N LYS A 218 -5.91 6.71 -24.29
CA LYS A 218 -5.14 7.83 -23.72
C LYS A 218 -3.95 7.37 -22.87
N TRP A 219 -3.05 6.56 -23.44
CA TRP A 219 -1.83 6.14 -22.76
C TRP A 219 -0.81 7.29 -22.71
N ASP A 220 -0.44 7.71 -21.50
CA ASP A 220 0.51 8.81 -21.30
C ASP A 220 1.95 8.36 -20.99
N GLY A 221 2.23 7.07 -21.14
CA GLY A 221 3.50 6.44 -20.72
C GLY A 221 3.47 5.88 -19.30
N ILE A 222 2.49 6.31 -18.49
CA ILE A 222 2.31 5.85 -17.10
C ILE A 222 1.09 4.94 -17.03
N ALA A 223 -0.06 5.43 -17.52
CA ALA A 223 -1.34 4.75 -17.44
C ALA A 223 -2.29 5.07 -18.61
N TYR A 224 -3.27 4.20 -18.83
CA TYR A 224 -4.41 4.38 -19.70
C TYR A 224 -5.45 5.27 -19.04
N ARG A 225 -5.49 6.55 -19.42
CA ARG A 225 -6.29 7.56 -18.70
C ARG A 225 -7.80 7.43 -18.87
N PHE A 226 -8.27 6.64 -19.83
CA PHE A 226 -9.71 6.44 -20.04
C PHE A 226 -10.42 5.71 -18.89
N LEU A 227 -9.67 5.00 -18.03
CA LEU A 227 -10.18 4.27 -16.85
C LEU A 227 -10.31 5.15 -15.61
N TYR A 228 -9.59 6.28 -15.58
CA TYR A 228 -9.57 7.20 -14.44
C TYR A 228 -10.68 8.23 -14.54
N ASP A 229 -11.02 8.81 -13.40
CA ASP A 229 -11.93 9.93 -13.30
C ASP A 229 -11.51 11.10 -14.21
N GLU A 230 -12.47 11.62 -14.99
CA GLU A 230 -12.26 12.69 -15.97
C GLU A 230 -12.78 14.06 -15.46
N SER A 231 -13.17 14.17 -14.18
CA SER A 231 -13.59 15.45 -13.61
C SER A 231 -12.43 16.46 -13.53
N ASN A 232 -12.77 17.74 -13.41
CA ASN A 232 -11.80 18.82 -13.28
C ASN A 232 -12.17 19.76 -12.11
N PRO A 233 -11.43 19.75 -10.99
CA PRO A 233 -10.24 18.92 -10.73
C PRO A 233 -10.58 17.44 -10.60
N ARG A 234 -9.65 16.55 -10.98
CA ARG A 234 -9.82 15.09 -10.86
C ARG A 234 -10.01 14.71 -9.39
N ARG A 235 -10.86 13.72 -9.14
CA ARG A 235 -11.00 13.13 -7.81
C ARG A 235 -9.71 12.40 -7.41
N ILE A 236 -9.26 12.68 -6.18
CA ILE A 236 -8.13 12.02 -5.53
C ILE A 236 -8.60 11.28 -4.29
N ILE A 237 -8.13 10.05 -4.09
CA ILE A 237 -8.54 9.15 -3.00
C ILE A 237 -7.32 8.59 -2.26
N SER A 238 -7.52 8.15 -1.03
CA SER A 238 -6.49 7.60 -0.13
C SER A 238 -6.49 6.07 -0.05
N TYR A 239 -7.22 5.39 -0.94
CA TYR A 239 -7.35 3.94 -0.92
C TYR A 239 -7.29 3.34 -2.32
N TYR A 240 -7.00 2.05 -2.37
CA TYR A 240 -7.10 1.18 -3.53
C TYR A 240 -7.78 -0.13 -3.12
N ARG A 241 -7.98 -1.04 -4.07
CA ARG A 241 -8.52 -2.37 -3.81
C ARG A 241 -7.66 -3.40 -4.54
N GLY A 242 -7.78 -4.65 -4.14
CA GLY A 242 -7.57 -5.78 -5.03
C GLY A 242 -8.82 -6.10 -5.85
N MET A 243 -8.69 -6.95 -6.86
CA MET A 243 -9.76 -7.54 -7.63
C MET A 243 -9.62 -9.06 -7.74
N ILE A 244 -10.74 -9.71 -8.04
CA ILE A 244 -10.85 -11.13 -8.39
C ILE A 244 -11.32 -11.18 -9.84
N MET A 245 -10.47 -11.67 -10.73
CA MET A 245 -10.77 -11.88 -12.13
C MET A 245 -11.13 -13.34 -12.39
N ILE A 246 -11.97 -13.57 -13.40
CA ILE A 246 -12.34 -14.89 -13.90
C ILE A 246 -12.11 -14.97 -15.40
N SER A 247 -11.76 -16.15 -15.91
CA SER A 247 -11.54 -16.39 -17.34
C SER A 247 -12.17 -17.69 -17.82
N GLY A 248 -12.44 -17.75 -19.11
CA GLY A 248 -12.90 -18.94 -19.81
C GLY A 248 -14.00 -18.61 -20.81
N ASP A 249 -14.64 -19.62 -21.39
CA ASP A 249 -15.86 -19.46 -22.17
C ASP A 249 -17.08 -19.10 -21.29
N ASP A 250 -18.22 -18.78 -21.91
CA ASP A 250 -19.41 -18.32 -21.18
C ASP A 250 -19.87 -19.34 -20.14
N LYS A 251 -19.84 -20.64 -20.48
CA LYS A 251 -20.23 -21.72 -19.58
C LYS A 251 -19.33 -21.77 -18.35
N THR A 252 -18.01 -21.76 -18.53
CA THR A 252 -17.03 -21.80 -17.45
C THR A 252 -17.21 -20.60 -16.51
N ARG A 253 -17.35 -19.39 -17.06
CA ARG A 253 -17.53 -18.18 -16.26
C ARG A 253 -18.85 -18.19 -15.48
N GLN A 254 -19.92 -18.74 -16.05
CA GLN A 254 -21.19 -18.93 -15.32
C GLN A 254 -21.07 -19.97 -14.20
N GLU A 255 -20.31 -21.05 -14.40
CA GLU A 255 -20.09 -22.05 -13.34
C GLU A 255 -19.25 -21.48 -12.18
N ILE A 256 -18.26 -20.62 -12.47
CA ILE A 256 -17.50 -19.90 -11.43
C ILE A 256 -18.42 -18.95 -10.66
N LYS A 257 -19.22 -18.14 -11.37
CA LYS A 257 -20.21 -17.23 -10.73
C LYS A 257 -21.23 -18.00 -9.90
N LYS A 258 -21.67 -19.18 -10.36
CA LYS A 258 -22.55 -20.06 -9.61
C LYS A 258 -21.89 -20.55 -8.32
N ALA A 259 -20.65 -21.05 -8.40
CA ALA A 259 -19.91 -21.50 -7.21
C ALA A 259 -19.71 -20.36 -6.18
N TRP A 260 -19.48 -19.14 -6.66
CA TRP A 260 -19.48 -17.94 -5.82
C TRP A 260 -20.85 -17.71 -5.17
N ASN A 261 -21.92 -17.54 -5.96
CA ASN A 261 -23.26 -17.22 -5.45
C ASN A 261 -23.82 -18.29 -4.51
N GLU A 262 -23.50 -19.57 -4.73
CA GLU A 262 -23.91 -20.70 -3.89
C GLU A 262 -22.97 -20.91 -2.67
N LYS A 263 -21.93 -20.09 -2.54
CA LYS A 263 -20.89 -20.18 -1.49
C LYS A 263 -20.21 -21.57 -1.46
N ASP A 264 -20.04 -22.19 -2.63
CA ASP A 264 -19.33 -23.45 -2.78
C ASP A 264 -17.82 -23.19 -2.96
N TRP A 265 -17.13 -23.06 -1.82
CA TRP A 265 -15.70 -22.79 -1.79
C TRP A 265 -14.88 -23.87 -2.51
N GLU A 266 -15.20 -25.14 -2.30
CA GLU A 266 -14.43 -26.25 -2.88
C GLU A 266 -14.52 -26.22 -4.40
N LYS A 267 -15.72 -26.02 -4.96
CA LYS A 267 -15.89 -25.84 -6.41
C LYS A 267 -15.22 -24.58 -6.91
N PHE A 268 -15.38 -23.45 -6.22
CA PHE A 268 -14.75 -22.17 -6.61
C PHE A 268 -13.22 -22.30 -6.69
N ARG A 269 -12.58 -22.82 -5.65
CA ARG A 269 -11.12 -23.06 -5.62
C ARG A 269 -10.67 -24.02 -6.71
N ASN A 270 -11.45 -25.06 -7.01
CA ASN A 270 -11.07 -26.09 -7.97
C ASN A 270 -10.97 -25.60 -9.42
N PHE A 271 -11.46 -24.39 -9.73
CA PHE A 271 -11.19 -23.68 -10.99
C PHE A 271 -9.76 -23.14 -11.09
N GLY A 272 -8.97 -23.20 -10.01
CA GLY A 272 -7.58 -22.78 -9.97
C GLY A 272 -7.42 -21.27 -9.80
N ILE A 273 -6.57 -20.87 -8.86
CA ILE A 273 -6.36 -19.47 -8.44
C ILE A 273 -4.90 -19.05 -8.65
N ILE A 274 -4.69 -18.03 -9.49
CA ILE A 274 -3.42 -17.28 -9.56
C ILE A 274 -3.43 -16.22 -8.46
N HIS A 275 -2.34 -16.09 -7.71
CA HIS A 275 -2.22 -15.06 -6.67
C HIS A 275 -0.82 -14.46 -6.62
N GLY A 276 -0.71 -13.22 -6.12
CA GLY A 276 0.56 -12.56 -5.93
C GLY A 276 1.31 -13.02 -4.67
N LYS A 277 2.31 -12.23 -4.25
CA LYS A 277 3.02 -12.46 -2.98
C LYS A 277 2.04 -12.41 -1.81
N LEU A 278 2.25 -13.27 -0.81
CA LEU A 278 1.43 -13.32 0.41
C LEU A 278 1.41 -11.99 1.19
N THR A 279 2.43 -11.17 1.01
CA THR A 279 2.58 -9.86 1.66
C THR A 279 1.79 -8.75 0.97
N SER A 280 1.34 -8.96 -0.28
CA SER A 280 0.63 -7.94 -1.06
C SER A 280 -0.79 -7.75 -0.55
N ALA A 281 -1.17 -6.51 -0.28
CA ALA A 281 -2.54 -6.17 0.08
C ALA A 281 -3.50 -6.41 -1.09
N GLY A 282 -3.25 -5.80 -2.26
CA GLY A 282 -4.11 -5.91 -3.43
C GLY A 282 -4.04 -7.22 -4.21
N LYS A 283 -3.06 -8.11 -3.99
CA LYS A 283 -2.95 -9.39 -4.73
C LYS A 283 -3.10 -10.65 -3.87
N PHE A 284 -3.32 -10.49 -2.56
CA PHE A 284 -3.52 -11.63 -1.66
C PHE A 284 -4.36 -11.30 -0.43
N LYS A 285 -3.97 -10.32 0.39
CA LYS A 285 -4.58 -10.12 1.72
C LYS A 285 -6.03 -9.66 1.64
N MET A 286 -6.34 -8.69 0.77
CA MET A 286 -7.71 -8.20 0.63
C MET A 286 -8.63 -9.27 0.04
N GLN A 287 -8.12 -10.12 -0.87
CA GLN A 287 -8.86 -11.28 -1.37
C GLN A 287 -9.08 -12.33 -0.28
N ASN A 288 -8.09 -12.59 0.56
CA ASN A 288 -8.25 -13.46 1.73
C ASN A 288 -9.37 -12.96 2.66
N PHE A 289 -9.44 -11.65 2.93
CA PHE A 289 -10.52 -11.08 3.75
C PHE A 289 -11.90 -11.28 3.11
N ILE A 290 -12.02 -10.97 1.82
CA ILE A 290 -13.26 -11.15 1.07
C ILE A 290 -13.69 -12.61 1.02
N ILE A 291 -12.78 -13.54 0.75
CA ILE A 291 -13.08 -14.98 0.69
C ILE A 291 -13.60 -15.46 2.04
N LYS A 292 -12.94 -15.08 3.14
CA LYS A 292 -13.39 -15.42 4.49
C LYS A 292 -14.78 -14.86 4.79
N LYS A 293 -15.03 -13.59 4.47
CA LYS A 293 -16.34 -12.94 4.70
C LYS A 293 -17.44 -13.57 3.84
N HIS A 294 -17.15 -13.87 2.57
CA HIS A 294 -18.15 -14.35 1.62
C HIS A 294 -18.56 -15.80 1.87
N PHE A 295 -17.58 -16.70 1.90
CA PHE A 295 -17.81 -18.14 2.04
C PHE A 295 -18.09 -18.56 3.49
N GLY A 296 -17.66 -17.75 4.49
CA GLY A 296 -17.93 -17.99 5.91
C GLY A 296 -17.58 -19.41 6.33
N ASP A 297 -18.53 -20.12 6.95
CA ASP A 297 -18.34 -21.51 7.42
C ASP A 297 -18.04 -22.52 6.30
N LYS A 298 -18.30 -22.18 5.03
CA LYS A 298 -17.92 -23.01 3.88
C LYS A 298 -16.43 -22.95 3.59
N PHE A 299 -15.76 -21.87 4.00
CA PHE A 299 -14.31 -21.75 3.99
C PHE A 299 -13.72 -22.29 5.29
N LYS A 300 -13.42 -23.60 5.32
CA LYS A 300 -12.99 -24.32 6.53
C LYS A 300 -11.57 -23.97 7.00
N ALA A 301 -10.72 -23.42 6.12
CA ALA A 301 -9.36 -23.02 6.47
C ALA A 301 -9.36 -21.70 7.28
N LYS A 302 -8.36 -21.49 8.15
CA LYS A 302 -8.26 -20.23 8.92
C LYS A 302 -7.88 -19.04 8.04
N SER A 303 -7.20 -19.32 6.93
CA SER A 303 -6.75 -18.34 5.94
C SER A 303 -6.57 -18.98 4.56
N LEU A 304 -6.57 -18.13 3.54
CA LEU A 304 -6.24 -18.52 2.18
C LEU A 304 -4.84 -19.15 2.07
N ASN A 305 -3.88 -18.72 2.90
CA ASN A 305 -2.55 -19.30 2.91
C ASN A 305 -2.54 -20.74 3.45
N GLU A 306 -3.39 -21.04 4.43
CA GLU A 306 -3.58 -22.41 4.91
C GLU A 306 -4.27 -23.27 3.84
N ASP A 307 -5.37 -22.78 3.23
CA ASP A 307 -6.05 -23.51 2.16
C ASP A 307 -5.10 -23.82 0.99
N ARG A 308 -4.32 -22.82 0.56
CA ARG A 308 -3.28 -22.95 -0.46
C ARG A 308 -2.25 -24.01 -0.14
N THR A 309 -1.79 -24.08 1.11
CA THR A 309 -0.78 -25.06 1.53
C THR A 309 -1.34 -26.48 1.51
N ASN A 310 -2.65 -26.64 1.72
CA ASN A 310 -3.33 -27.93 1.69
C ASN A 310 -3.81 -28.37 0.29
N HIS A 311 -3.85 -27.46 -0.68
CA HIS A 311 -4.34 -27.71 -2.05
C HIS A 311 -3.41 -27.08 -3.09
N THR A 312 -2.09 -27.30 -2.96
CA THR A 312 -1.06 -26.59 -3.74
C THR A 312 -1.25 -26.63 -5.25
N GLU A 313 -1.86 -27.69 -5.79
CA GLU A 313 -2.16 -27.87 -7.21
C GLU A 313 -3.31 -26.98 -7.73
N LYS A 314 -4.07 -26.36 -6.83
CA LYS A 314 -5.14 -25.40 -7.15
C LYS A 314 -4.67 -23.95 -7.13
N TYR A 315 -3.41 -23.71 -6.78
CA TYR A 315 -2.88 -22.36 -6.63
C TYR A 315 -1.58 -22.18 -7.40
N LEU A 316 -1.45 -21.02 -8.04
CA LEU A 316 -0.22 -20.58 -8.68
C LEU A 316 0.18 -19.23 -8.12
N GLN A 317 1.35 -19.16 -7.47
CA GLN A 317 1.93 -17.85 -7.17
C GLN A 317 2.53 -17.27 -8.45
N GLY A 318 1.95 -16.17 -8.95
CA GLY A 318 2.33 -15.55 -10.21
C GLY A 318 1.63 -14.21 -10.42
N ASP A 319 1.83 -13.62 -11.59
CA ASP A 319 1.22 -12.33 -11.91
C ASP A 319 -0.22 -12.51 -12.40
N GLY A 320 -1.16 -11.79 -11.78
CA GLY A 320 -2.58 -11.87 -12.12
C GLY A 320 -2.90 -11.52 -13.58
N PHE A 321 -2.07 -10.69 -14.22
CA PHE A 321 -2.21 -10.36 -15.64
C PHE A 321 -2.09 -11.58 -16.56
N THR A 322 -1.53 -12.71 -16.12
CA THR A 322 -1.42 -13.93 -16.92
C THR A 322 -2.71 -14.76 -16.96
N ILE A 323 -3.80 -14.29 -16.35
CA ILE A 323 -5.08 -14.98 -16.36
C ILE A 323 -5.53 -15.31 -17.80
N GLY A 324 -6.05 -16.53 -17.99
CA GLY A 324 -6.52 -17.03 -19.28
C GLY A 324 -5.44 -17.67 -20.16
N GLN A 325 -4.17 -17.65 -19.73
CA GLN A 325 -3.06 -18.27 -20.46
C GLN A 325 -2.87 -19.75 -20.10
N ASP A 326 -2.98 -20.11 -18.82
CA ASP A 326 -2.98 -21.51 -18.37
C ASP A 326 -4.42 -21.98 -18.13
N PRO A 327 -4.93 -22.97 -18.89
CA PRO A 327 -6.31 -23.44 -18.73
C PRO A 327 -6.60 -24.06 -17.36
N LYS A 328 -5.59 -24.39 -16.55
CA LYS A 328 -5.77 -24.91 -15.18
C LYS A 328 -6.22 -23.84 -14.18
N TYR A 329 -5.96 -22.57 -14.47
CA TYR A 329 -6.23 -21.48 -13.54
C TYR A 329 -7.17 -20.46 -14.17
N LYS A 330 -8.43 -20.51 -13.74
CA LYS A 330 -9.50 -19.65 -14.27
C LYS A 330 -9.77 -18.44 -13.41
N ILE A 331 -9.19 -18.35 -12.22
CA ILE A 331 -9.36 -17.24 -11.29
C ILE A 331 -7.99 -16.59 -11.06
N ALA A 332 -7.94 -15.27 -10.98
CA ALA A 332 -6.71 -14.57 -10.61
C ALA A 332 -6.98 -13.39 -9.67
N PHE A 333 -6.05 -13.18 -8.75
CA PHE A 333 -6.00 -12.00 -7.88
C PHE A 333 -4.99 -11.00 -8.42
N ASP A 334 -5.38 -9.73 -8.44
CA ASP A 334 -4.50 -8.63 -8.79
C ASP A 334 -4.97 -7.33 -8.15
N ASP A 335 -4.17 -6.27 -8.23
CA ASP A 335 -4.61 -4.93 -7.84
C ASP A 335 -5.78 -4.48 -8.73
N GLU A 336 -6.73 -3.74 -8.17
CA GLU A 336 -7.87 -3.20 -8.91
C GLU A 336 -7.39 -2.41 -10.13
N ALA A 337 -7.92 -2.78 -11.30
CA ALA A 337 -7.59 -2.16 -12.56
C ALA A 337 -6.08 -2.15 -12.87
N SER A 338 -5.33 -3.18 -12.49
CA SER A 338 -3.89 -3.30 -12.79
C SER A 338 -3.53 -3.16 -14.28
N PHE A 339 -4.47 -3.50 -15.17
CA PHE A 339 -4.40 -3.24 -16.61
C PHE A 339 -4.34 -1.74 -16.97
N ALA A 340 -4.68 -0.83 -16.06
CA ALA A 340 -4.63 0.61 -16.29
C ALA A 340 -3.20 1.15 -16.36
N TRP A 341 -2.25 0.59 -15.60
CA TRP A 341 -0.85 1.04 -15.60
C TRP A 341 0.12 0.00 -16.21
N THR A 342 -0.42 -1.14 -16.63
CA THR A 342 0.29 -2.14 -17.44
C THR A 342 0.17 -1.74 -18.90
N GLU A 343 1.28 -1.51 -19.60
CA GLU A 343 1.24 -1.22 -21.04
C GLU A 343 0.91 -2.48 -21.82
N ASN A 344 -0.05 -2.40 -22.76
CA ASN A 344 -0.33 -3.47 -23.71
C ASN A 344 0.84 -3.64 -24.68
N LYS A 345 1.46 -4.82 -24.65
CA LYS A 345 2.57 -5.22 -25.52
C LYS A 345 2.13 -5.80 -26.88
N LYS A 346 0.82 -5.97 -27.10
CA LYS A 346 0.23 -6.58 -28.29
C LYS A 346 0.68 -8.02 -28.55
N ASP A 347 1.03 -8.76 -27.50
CA ASP A 347 1.53 -10.13 -27.59
C ASP A 347 0.51 -11.19 -27.13
N GLY A 348 -0.69 -10.76 -26.73
CA GLY A 348 -1.76 -11.65 -26.28
C GLY A 348 -1.51 -12.36 -24.95
N LYS A 349 -0.48 -11.97 -24.18
CA LYS A 349 -0.10 -12.66 -22.93
C LYS A 349 -0.68 -12.04 -21.67
N GLN A 350 -1.31 -10.87 -21.79
CA GLN A 350 -1.82 -10.08 -20.67
C GLN A 350 -3.33 -9.93 -20.78
N TYR A 351 -4.04 -10.28 -19.70
CA TYR A 351 -5.48 -10.15 -19.52
C TYR A 351 -6.28 -10.69 -20.72
N HIS A 352 -5.84 -11.83 -21.25
CA HIS A 352 -6.39 -12.44 -22.45
C HIS A 352 -6.59 -13.95 -22.24
N SER A 353 -7.72 -14.46 -22.71
CA SER A 353 -8.02 -15.89 -22.68
C SER A 353 -7.61 -16.53 -24.00
N THR A 354 -6.80 -17.59 -23.92
CA THR A 354 -6.40 -18.40 -25.09
C THR A 354 -7.47 -19.39 -25.55
N GLU A 355 -8.53 -19.58 -24.76
CA GLU A 355 -9.65 -20.45 -25.11
C GLU A 355 -10.52 -19.84 -26.21
N ASN A 356 -11.11 -20.71 -27.05
CA ASN A 356 -12.04 -20.28 -28.09
C ASN A 356 -13.27 -19.60 -27.45
N ASN A 357 -13.63 -18.41 -27.94
CA ASN A 357 -14.65 -17.53 -27.34
C ASN A 357 -14.40 -17.21 -25.85
N GLY A 358 -13.15 -17.36 -25.39
CA GLY A 358 -12.77 -17.09 -24.02
C GLY A 358 -12.63 -15.60 -23.75
N LYS A 359 -12.96 -15.19 -22.53
CA LYS A 359 -12.89 -13.80 -22.08
C LYS A 359 -12.39 -13.71 -20.64
N VAL A 360 -11.80 -12.57 -20.28
CA VAL A 360 -11.50 -12.20 -18.90
C VAL A 360 -12.54 -11.21 -18.39
N GLU A 361 -13.09 -11.46 -17.20
CA GLU A 361 -14.06 -10.61 -16.52
C GLU A 361 -13.61 -10.30 -15.10
N ILE A 362 -14.01 -9.16 -14.56
CA ILE A 362 -13.80 -8.86 -13.13
C ILE A 362 -15.06 -9.34 -12.39
N LEU A 363 -14.89 -10.34 -11.52
CA LEU A 363 -15.98 -10.90 -10.72
C LEU A 363 -16.34 -9.95 -9.57
N MET A 364 -15.33 -9.47 -8.85
CA MET A 364 -15.51 -8.66 -7.64
C MET A 364 -14.26 -7.85 -7.35
N VAL A 365 -14.41 -6.61 -6.86
CA VAL A 365 -13.32 -5.87 -6.21
C VAL A 365 -13.36 -6.12 -4.70
N THR A 366 -12.26 -5.90 -4.02
CA THR A 366 -12.14 -6.22 -2.59
C THR A 366 -12.50 -5.06 -1.67
N ASN A 367 -12.51 -5.31 -0.37
CA ASN A 367 -12.48 -4.24 0.63
C ASN A 367 -11.28 -3.32 0.39
N PRO A 368 -11.37 -2.03 0.77
CA PRO A 368 -10.33 -1.07 0.48
C PRO A 368 -9.10 -1.30 1.36
N ALA A 369 -7.92 -1.14 0.78
CA ALA A 369 -6.67 -0.93 1.51
C ALA A 369 -6.25 0.52 1.31
N SER A 370 -5.75 1.18 2.35
CA SER A 370 -5.20 2.53 2.16
C SER A 370 -3.98 2.50 1.27
N TYR A 371 -3.82 3.56 0.48
CA TYR A 371 -2.60 3.84 -0.27
C TYR A 371 -1.42 4.05 0.71
N ASP A 372 -0.22 4.05 0.17
CA ASP A 372 1.02 4.03 0.93
C ASP A 372 1.16 5.20 1.91
N VAL A 373 1.89 4.95 3.00
CA VAL A 373 2.11 5.86 4.12
C VAL A 373 3.60 6.21 4.20
N GLY A 374 3.91 7.50 4.24
CA GLY A 374 5.23 8.02 4.55
C GLY A 374 5.48 7.98 6.06
N SER A 375 6.49 7.21 6.46
CA SER A 375 6.85 6.93 7.84
C SER A 375 8.27 7.40 8.12
N PHE A 376 8.51 7.92 9.32
CA PHE A 376 9.81 8.36 9.80
C PHE A 376 10.31 7.43 10.92
N ARG A 377 11.63 7.32 11.08
CA ARG A 377 12.23 6.55 12.18
C ARG A 377 11.75 7.04 13.56
N PRO A 378 11.75 6.18 14.61
CA PRO A 378 11.13 6.51 15.90
C PRO A 378 11.66 7.78 16.58
N THR A 379 12.95 8.08 16.40
CA THR A 379 13.64 9.23 17.03
C THR A 379 13.66 10.49 16.16
N PHE A 380 13.01 10.47 14.99
CA PHE A 380 13.00 11.61 14.07
C PHE A 380 12.30 12.82 14.69
N ASN A 381 12.87 14.01 14.46
CA ASN A 381 12.28 15.25 14.98
C ASN A 381 10.91 15.51 14.33
N LYS A 382 9.86 15.58 15.15
CA LYS A 382 8.47 15.69 14.66
C LYS A 382 8.21 16.98 13.87
N THR A 383 8.78 18.11 14.32
CA THR A 383 8.67 19.39 13.59
C THR A 383 9.30 19.26 12.19
N GLN A 384 10.46 18.63 12.09
CA GLN A 384 11.12 18.37 10.82
C GLN A 384 10.30 17.39 9.95
N ALA A 385 9.77 16.31 10.53
CA ALA A 385 8.92 15.35 9.81
C ALA A 385 7.65 16.00 9.23
N ASP A 386 7.01 16.89 9.99
CA ASP A 386 5.84 17.63 9.55
C ASP A 386 6.16 18.60 8.41
N MET A 387 7.32 19.26 8.46
CA MET A 387 7.79 20.13 7.37
C MET A 387 8.12 19.33 6.10
N ILE A 388 8.77 18.17 6.23
CA ILE A 388 9.02 17.27 5.10
C ILE A 388 7.69 16.81 4.49
N SER A 389 6.74 16.38 5.34
CA SER A 389 5.42 15.96 4.88
C SER A 389 4.67 17.09 4.17
N GLU A 390 4.72 18.33 4.69
CA GLU A 390 4.13 19.49 4.02
C GLU A 390 4.85 19.85 2.71
N ALA A 391 6.17 19.65 2.61
CA ALA A 391 6.90 19.85 1.38
C ALA A 391 6.41 18.91 0.26
N PHE A 392 6.19 17.62 0.55
CA PHE A 392 5.55 16.69 -0.40
C PHE A 392 4.16 17.17 -0.84
N VAL A 393 3.33 17.62 0.11
CA VAL A 393 1.99 18.16 -0.16
C VAL A 393 2.07 19.37 -1.10
N ASN A 394 2.97 20.32 -0.84
CA ASN A 394 3.14 21.52 -1.65
C ASN A 394 3.71 21.21 -3.04
N LEU A 395 4.66 20.28 -3.15
CA LEU A 395 5.19 19.85 -4.45
C LEU A 395 4.10 19.28 -5.35
N ALA A 396 3.24 18.41 -4.81
CA ALA A 396 2.13 17.85 -5.58
C ALA A 396 1.12 18.93 -6.00
N LYS A 397 0.69 19.78 -5.06
CA LYS A 397 -0.26 20.88 -5.34
C LYS A 397 0.24 21.83 -6.42
N ASN A 398 1.55 22.09 -6.46
CA ASN A 398 2.18 23.02 -7.39
C ASN A 398 2.69 22.36 -8.68
N GLY A 399 2.42 21.07 -8.90
CA GLY A 399 2.89 20.34 -10.10
C GLY A 399 4.41 20.21 -10.19
N LYS A 400 5.11 20.26 -9.04
CA LYS A 400 6.58 20.15 -8.94
C LYS A 400 7.07 18.79 -8.42
N ASP A 401 6.16 17.89 -8.08
CA ASP A 401 6.51 16.53 -7.70
C ASP A 401 6.98 15.72 -8.92
N ALA A 402 8.29 15.48 -9.00
CA ALA A 402 8.91 14.69 -10.05
C ALA A 402 8.90 13.18 -9.78
N TYR A 403 8.57 12.75 -8.56
CA TYR A 403 8.56 11.34 -8.16
C TYR A 403 7.16 10.74 -8.22
N GLY A 404 6.22 11.28 -7.43
CA GLY A 404 4.94 10.65 -7.15
C GLY A 404 4.15 10.21 -8.38
N PRO A 405 3.93 11.08 -9.38
CA PRO A 405 3.12 10.72 -10.54
C PRO A 405 3.64 9.51 -11.32
N ASN A 406 4.95 9.26 -11.29
CA ASN A 406 5.58 8.12 -11.98
C ASN A 406 5.38 6.78 -11.26
N VAL A 407 4.98 6.82 -9.99
CA VAL A 407 4.74 5.64 -9.15
C VAL A 407 3.28 5.54 -8.68
N GLY A 408 2.40 6.38 -9.23
CA GLY A 408 0.96 6.35 -8.94
C GLY A 408 0.53 7.22 -7.75
N TYR A 409 1.41 8.02 -7.17
CA TYR A 409 1.05 9.03 -6.17
C TYR A 409 0.73 10.35 -6.89
N ASN A 410 -0.53 10.77 -6.84
CA ASN A 410 -1.00 11.98 -7.52
C ASN A 410 -1.40 13.10 -6.55
N GLY A 411 -1.12 12.89 -5.28
CA GLY A 411 -1.31 13.87 -4.22
C GLY A 411 -0.82 13.31 -2.89
N TYR A 412 -0.76 14.19 -1.90
CA TYR A 412 -0.44 13.81 -0.53
C TYR A 412 -1.28 14.62 0.45
N ARG A 413 -1.42 14.10 1.66
CA ARG A 413 -1.93 14.86 2.81
C ARG A 413 -1.19 14.44 4.07
N LYS A 414 -1.17 15.30 5.07
CA LYS A 414 -0.68 14.92 6.40
C LYS A 414 -1.64 13.93 7.05
N ILE A 415 -1.10 13.01 7.84
CA ILE A 415 -1.88 12.06 8.64
C ILE A 415 -2.20 12.69 9.99
N ASP A 416 -3.46 12.61 10.39
CA ASP A 416 -3.86 12.86 11.76
C ASP A 416 -3.36 11.71 12.65
N GLN A 417 -2.46 12.03 13.56
CA GLN A 417 -1.83 11.04 14.46
C GLN A 417 -2.80 10.50 15.51
N THR A 418 -3.86 11.23 15.82
CA THR A 418 -4.82 10.85 16.86
C THR A 418 -5.83 9.81 16.35
N ASP A 419 -6.22 9.91 15.09
CA ASP A 419 -7.14 9.00 14.44
C ASP A 419 -6.74 8.71 12.97
N PRO A 420 -5.66 7.90 12.76
CA PRO A 420 -5.15 7.65 11.43
C PRO A 420 -6.13 6.86 10.55
N GLU A 421 -6.61 7.48 9.46
CA GLU A 421 -7.56 6.89 8.51
C GLU A 421 -7.15 5.49 8.05
N PHE A 422 -5.87 5.27 7.75
CA PHE A 422 -5.40 4.00 7.21
C PHE A 422 -5.60 2.81 8.16
N ARG A 423 -5.56 3.06 9.47
CA ARG A 423 -5.83 2.04 10.49
C ARG A 423 -7.32 1.72 10.58
N LYS A 424 -8.19 2.74 10.43
CA LYS A 424 -9.65 2.53 10.38
C LYS A 424 -10.07 1.71 9.17
N ILE A 425 -9.58 2.09 7.99
CA ILE A 425 -9.84 1.35 6.75
C ILE A 425 -9.41 -0.12 6.90
N TYR A 426 -8.21 -0.39 7.41
CA TYR A 426 -7.75 -1.77 7.62
C TYR A 426 -8.62 -2.55 8.62
N ALA A 427 -9.03 -1.93 9.73
CA ALA A 427 -9.85 -2.57 10.75
C ALA A 427 -11.24 -2.96 10.23
N GLU A 428 -11.85 -2.14 9.37
CA GLU A 428 -13.16 -2.44 8.75
C GLU A 428 -13.02 -3.44 7.59
N SER A 429 -11.88 -3.45 6.90
CA SER A 429 -11.59 -4.36 5.79
C SER A 429 -11.37 -5.80 6.24
N ASN A 430 -10.62 -6.02 7.32
CA ASN A 430 -10.41 -7.33 7.96
C ASN A 430 -11.74 -7.87 8.53
#